data_AF-A0A2W4XT56-F1
#
_entry.id   AF-A0A2W4XT56-F1
#
_cell.length_a   1.000
_cell.length_b   1.000
_cell.length_c   1.000
_cell.angle_alpha   90.00
_cell.angle_beta   90.00
_cell.angle_gamma   90.00
#
_symmetry.space_group_name_H-M   'P 1'
#
loop_
_entity.id
_entity.type
_entity.pdbx_description
1 polymer ?
#
loop_
_entity_poly.entity_id
_entity_poly.type
_entity_poly.pdbx_seq_one_letter_code
_entity_poly.pdbx_strand_id
1 'polypeptide(L)' 'MTNPQDVLEHLKQLEQVNTVQSALYREEAQKVLADDSISLPVRRAIADRLNQANHDLGLHTAGSEDSY' A
#
# COMPACT_ATOMS: atom_id res chain seq x y z
N MET A 1 -8.73 -15.65 -6.00
CA MET A 1 -9.20 -14.41 -5.35
C MET A 1 -8.11 -13.92 -4.44
N THR A 2 -7.76 -12.64 -4.50
CA THR A 2 -6.86 -12.00 -3.54
C THR A 2 -7.64 -11.80 -2.24
N ASN A 3 -7.17 -12.37 -1.13
CA ASN A 3 -7.82 -12.24 0.16
C ASN A 3 -7.53 -10.85 0.74
N PRO A 4 -8.54 -10.02 1.05
CA PRO A 4 -8.32 -8.67 1.58
C PRO A 4 -7.54 -8.63 2.89
N GLN A 5 -7.63 -9.68 3.71
CA GLN A 5 -6.89 -9.75 4.96
C GLN A 5 -5.38 -9.90 4.70
N ASP A 6 -5.00 -10.74 3.73
CA ASP A 6 -3.61 -10.94 3.36
C ASP A 6 -3.02 -9.65 2.78
N VAL A 7 -3.81 -8.90 1.99
CA VAL A 7 -3.42 -7.58 1.47
C VAL A 7 -3.16 -6.59 2.61
N LEU A 8 -3.99 -6.56 3.65
CA LEU A 8 -3.75 -5.69 4.80
C LEU A 8 -2.45 -6.03 5.52
N GLU A 9 -2.11 -7.31 5.65
CA GLU A 9 -0.83 -7.72 6.25
C GLU A 9 0.36 -7.37 5.35
N HIS A 10 0.26 -7.59 4.04
CA HIS A 10 1.26 -7.16 3.06
C HIS A 10 1.50 -5.64 3.10
N LEU A 11 0.44 -4.85 3.20
CA LEU A 11 0.54 -3.39 3.30
C LEU A 11 1.26 -2.91 4.56
N LYS A 12 1.28 -3.70 5.65
CA LYS A 12 2.07 -3.37 6.86
C LYS A 12 3.57 -3.50 6.63
N GLN A 13 4.00 -4.25 5.63
CA GLN A 13 5.40 -4.59 5.37
C GLN A 13 6.04 -3.74 4.27
N LEU A 14 5.32 -2.77 3.68
CA LEU A 14 5.76 -2.02 2.50
C LEU A 14 7.14 -1.36 2.63
N GLU A 15 7.52 -0.92 3.84
CA GLU A 15 8.79 -0.28 4.15
C GLU A 15 9.91 -1.27 4.52
N GLN A 16 9.56 -2.52 4.79
CA GLN A 16 10.48 -3.57 5.26
C GLN A 16 10.96 -4.47 4.13
N VAL A 17 10.28 -4.42 2.99
CA VAL A 17 10.56 -5.25 1.81
C VAL A 17 11.23 -4.43 0.71
N ASN A 18 11.85 -5.11 -0.25
CA ASN A 18 12.48 -4.45 -1.39
C ASN A 18 11.44 -3.79 -2.33
N THR A 19 11.90 -2.91 -3.22
CA THR A 19 11.05 -2.15 -4.14
C THR A 19 10.13 -3.02 -5.00
N VAL A 20 10.61 -4.17 -5.48
CA VAL A 20 9.82 -5.08 -6.33
C VAL A 20 8.68 -5.68 -5.53
N GLN A 21 8.96 -6.20 -4.33
CA GLN A 21 7.95 -6.77 -3.45
C GLN A 21 6.94 -5.70 -2.99
N SER A 22 7.42 -4.50 -2.71
CA SER A 22 6.61 -3.35 -2.33
C SER A 22 5.66 -2.94 -3.47
N ALA A 23 6.09 -3.05 -4.72
CA ALA A 23 5.24 -2.81 -5.90
C ALA A 23 4.15 -3.89 -6.05
N LEU A 24 4.49 -5.16 -5.84
CA LEU A 24 3.52 -6.27 -5.88
C LEU A 24 2.41 -6.09 -4.85
N TYR A 25 2.76 -5.75 -3.61
CA TYR A 25 1.77 -5.49 -2.54
C TYR A 25 0.85 -4.31 -2.87
N ARG A 26 1.37 -3.26 -3.55
CA ARG A 26 0.53 -2.16 -4.03
C ARG A 26 -0.41 -2.59 -5.16
N GLU A 27 0.04 -3.46 -6.06
CA GLU A 27 -0.80 -4.01 -7.13
C GLU A 27 -1.95 -4.85 -6.56
N GLU A 28 -1.68 -5.70 -5.57
CA GLU A 28 -2.70 -6.49 -4.87
C GLU A 28 -3.75 -5.61 -4.19
N ALA A 29 -3.32 -4.51 -3.54
CA ALA A 29 -4.22 -3.54 -2.96
C ALA A 29 -5.14 -2.90 -4.02
N GLN A 30 -4.61 -2.53 -5.19
CA GLN A 30 -5.42 -1.98 -6.28
C GLN A 30 -6.47 -2.97 -6.79
N LYS A 31 -6.13 -4.26 -6.87
CA LYS A 31 -7.09 -5.31 -7.26
C LYS A 31 -8.27 -5.39 -6.28
N VAL A 32 -8.01 -5.31 -4.96
CA VAL A 32 -9.07 -5.32 -3.95
C VAL A 32 -9.90 -4.03 -3.97
N LEU A 33 -9.29 -2.87 -4.22
CA LEU A 33 -10.02 -1.60 -4.33
C LEU A 33 -10.98 -1.57 -5.54
N ALA A 34 -10.58 -2.21 -6.64
CA ALA A 34 -11.38 -2.32 -7.87
C ALA A 34 -12.48 -3.40 -7.81
N ASP A 35 -12.49 -4.25 -6.77
CA ASP A 35 -13.46 -5.33 -6.65
C ASP A 35 -14.71 -4.87 -5.88
N ASP A 36 -15.82 -4.68 -6.62
CA ASP A 36 -17.10 -4.25 -6.05
C ASP A 36 -17.82 -5.31 -5.21
N SER A 37 -17.36 -6.57 -5.25
CA SER A 37 -17.84 -7.62 -4.34
C SER A 37 -17.27 -7.47 -2.93
N ILE A 38 -16.18 -6.70 -2.77
CA ILE A 38 -15.55 -6.43 -1.48
C ILE A 38 -16.28 -5.29 -0.78
N SER A 39 -16.62 -5.54 0.48
CA SER A 39 -17.34 -4.57 1.30
C SER A 39 -16.60 -3.22 1.39
N LEU A 40 -17.38 -2.13 1.37
CA LEU A 40 -16.85 -0.77 1.46
C LEU A 40 -15.92 -0.55 2.67
N PRO A 41 -16.21 -1.06 3.89
CA PRO A 41 -15.31 -0.90 5.03
C PRO A 41 -13.92 -1.48 4.80
N VAL A 42 -13.83 -2.65 4.15
CA VAL A 42 -12.56 -3.31 3.84
C VAL A 42 -11.79 -2.52 2.79
N ARG A 43 -12.45 -2.09 1.71
CA ARG A 43 -11.82 -1.25 0.68
C ARG A 43 -11.29 0.05 1.27
N ARG A 44 -12.02 0.67 2.20
CA ARG A 44 -11.59 1.88 2.90
C ARG A 44 -10.34 1.65 3.76
N ALA A 45 -10.30 0.57 4.55
CA ALA A 45 -9.13 0.24 5.36
C ALA A 45 -7.86 0.04 4.51
N ILE A 46 -7.99 -0.61 3.35
CA ILE A 46 -6.90 -0.79 2.39
C ILE A 46 -6.45 0.55 1.80
N ALA A 47 -7.40 1.40 1.38
CA ALA A 47 -7.11 2.72 0.83
C ALA A 47 -6.38 3.62 1.84
N ASP A 48 -6.83 3.63 3.10
CA ASP A 48 -6.25 4.43 4.17
C ASP A 48 -4.79 4.00 4.44
N ARG A 49 -4.53 2.69 4.56
CA ARG A 49 -3.16 2.18 4.78
C ARG A 49 -2.24 2.47 3.59
N LEU A 50 -2.75 2.33 2.37
CA LEU A 50 -1.99 2.61 1.14
C LEU A 50 -1.65 4.09 1.03
N ASN A 51 -2.59 4.99 1.35
CA ASN A 51 -2.35 6.43 1.39
C ASN A 51 -1.29 6.80 2.43
N GLN A 52 -1.36 6.22 3.63
CA GLN A 52 -0.33 6.42 4.66
C GLN A 52 1.05 6.00 4.15
N ALA A 53 1.17 4.78 3.58
CA ALA A 53 2.45 4.29 3.07
C ALA A 53 3.02 5.13 1.93
N ASN A 54 2.16 5.70 1.07
CA ASN A 54 2.60 6.60 0.00
C ASN A 54 3.04 7.96 0.55
N HIS A 55 2.38 8.45 1.59
CA HIS A 55 2.79 9.68 2.29
C HIS A 55 4.17 9.51 2.94
N ASP A 56 4.37 8.40 3.66
CA ASP A 56 5.64 8.07 4.32
C ASP A 56 6.78 7.94 3.29
N LEU A 57 6.51 7.24 2.16
CA LEU A 57 7.46 7.15 1.05
C LEU A 57 7.84 8.54 0.51
N GLY A 58 6.86 9.42 0.32
CA GLY A 58 7.09 10.79 -0.17
C GLY A 58 7.98 11.60 0.76
N LEU A 59 7.80 11.48 2.08
CA LEU A 59 8.66 12.12 3.07
C LEU A 59 10.10 11.59 3.01
N HIS A 60 10.27 10.28 2.87
CA HIS A 60 11.59 9.66 2.75
C HIS A 60 12.33 10.08 1.48
N THR A 61 11.63 10.19 0.35
CA THR A 61 12.24 10.61 -0.93
C THR A 61 12.55 12.11 -0.97
N ALA A 62 11.72 12.95 -0.35
CA ALA A 62 11.94 14.40 -0.32
C ALA A 62 13.13 14.80 0.57
N GLY A 63 13.37 14.09 1.67
CA GLY A 63 14.49 14.38 2.58
C GLY A 63 15.88 14.00 2.06
N SER A 64 15.96 13.18 1.01
CA SER A 64 17.24 12.71 0.45
C SER A 64 17.85 13.61 -0.63
N GLU A 65 17.13 14.63 -1.11
CA GLU A 65 17.57 15.45 -2.25
C GLU A 65 17.92 16.91 -1.92
N ASP A 66 17.71 17.38 -0.68
CA ASP A 66 17.96 18.78 -0.30
C ASP A 66 19.32 19.01 0.41
N SER A 67 20.42 18.71 -0.28
CA SER A 67 21.72 19.30 0.05
C SER A 67 22.33 19.90 -1.22
N TYR A 68 22.13 21.21 -1.40
CA TYR A 68 22.76 22.02 -2.44
C TYR A 68 24.13 22.55 -2.00
#